data_AF-A0A7K4BJ92-F1
#
_entry.id   AF-A0A7K4BJ92-F1
#
_cell.length_a   1.000
_cell.length_b   1.000
_cell.length_c   1.000
_cell.angle_alpha   90.00
_cell.angle_beta   90.00
_cell.angle_gamma   90.00
#
_symmetry.space_group_name_H-M   'P 1'
#
loop_
_entity.id
_entity.type
_entity.pdbx_description
1 polymer ?
#
loop_
_entity_poly.entity_id
_entity_poly.type
_entity_poly.pdbx_seq_one_letter_code
_entity_poly.pdbx_strand_id
1 'polypeptide(L)'
;VHDRLIRERPGEPVVTLGFGPDFVVLRSRGVMMNIPQMVRELRVEIVGGGVSGGGHLVVGSIKFVEGMRDAVLESLIQKIGEAPI
;
A
#
# COMPACT_ATOMS: atom_id res chain seq x y z
N VAL A 1 -5.36 13.56 -6.71
CA VAL A 1 -6.28 13.14 -5.61
C VAL A 1 -5.62 13.31 -4.25
N HIS A 2 -4.51 12.63 -3.97
CA HIS A 2 -3.80 12.69 -2.67
C HIS A 2 -3.56 14.12 -2.16
N ASP A 3 -2.90 14.96 -2.96
CA ASP A 3 -2.56 16.34 -2.54
C ASP A 3 -3.80 17.21 -2.27
N ARG A 4 -4.94 16.92 -2.92
CA ARG A 4 -6.21 17.60 -2.66
C ARG A 4 -6.76 17.20 -1.29
N LEU A 5 -6.78 15.89 -0.98
CA LEU A 5 -7.24 15.38 0.31
C LEU A 5 -6.39 15.91 1.48
N ILE A 6 -5.08 16.01 1.28
CA ILE A 6 -4.14 16.61 2.23
C ILE A 6 -4.50 18.06 2.57
N ARG A 7 -4.93 18.83 1.57
CA ARG A 7 -5.33 20.25 1.73
C ARG A 7 -6.70 20.38 2.39
N GLU A 8 -7.63 19.49 2.04
CA GLU A 8 -8.99 19.44 2.62
C GLU A 8 -8.99 18.98 4.08
N ARG A 9 -7.95 18.24 4.51
CA ARG A 9 -7.81 17.67 5.87
C ARG A 9 -6.45 18.02 6.49
N PRO A 10 -6.18 19.29 6.82
CA PRO A 10 -4.89 19.70 7.36
C PRO A 10 -4.61 19.01 8.71
N GLY A 11 -3.39 18.47 8.88
CA GLY A 11 -2.96 17.82 10.12
C GLY A 11 -3.42 16.36 10.28
N GLU A 12 -4.41 15.89 9.53
CA GLU A 12 -4.85 14.50 9.58
C GLU A 12 -3.90 13.56 8.78
N PRO A 13 -3.65 12.34 9.29
CA PRO A 13 -3.00 11.31 8.51
C PRO A 13 -3.87 10.89 7.33
N VAL A 14 -3.28 10.78 6.15
CA VAL A 14 -3.98 10.46 4.90
C VAL A 14 -3.19 9.40 4.14
N VAL A 15 -3.82 8.25 3.90
CA VAL A 15 -3.33 7.23 2.96
C VAL A 15 -4.26 7.19 1.77
N THR A 16 -3.70 7.14 0.56
CA THR A 16 -4.45 6.92 -0.68
C THR A 16 -3.93 5.72 -1.42
N LEU A 17 -4.86 4.86 -1.83
CA LEU A 17 -4.60 3.67 -2.63
C LEU A 17 -5.29 3.84 -3.99
N GLY A 18 -4.53 3.65 -5.07
CA GLY A 18 -5.07 3.55 -6.43
C GLY A 18 -4.88 2.14 -6.94
N PHE A 19 -5.95 1.46 -7.33
CA PHE A 19 -5.92 0.05 -7.73
C PHE A 19 -6.09 -0.12 -9.23
N GLY A 20 -5.25 -0.95 -9.83
CA GLY A 20 -5.49 -1.61 -11.11
C GLY A 20 -5.89 -3.08 -10.91
N PRO A 21 -6.03 -3.85 -11.99
CA PRO A 21 -6.31 -5.28 -11.92
C PRO A 21 -5.15 -6.08 -11.26
N ASP A 22 -3.91 -5.69 -11.51
CA ASP A 22 -2.69 -6.41 -11.14
C ASP A 22 -1.66 -5.53 -10.38
N PHE A 23 -2.07 -4.34 -9.94
CA PHE A 23 -1.22 -3.43 -9.19
C PHE A 23 -1.98 -2.51 -8.24
N VAL A 24 -1.24 -1.94 -7.28
CA VAL A 24 -1.67 -0.84 -6.42
C VAL A 24 -0.58 0.21 -6.32
N VAL A 25 -0.97 1.49 -6.35
CA VAL A 25 -0.11 2.63 -6.02
C VAL A 25 -0.51 3.22 -4.69
N LEU A 26 0.47 3.52 -3.85
CA LEU A 26 0.28 4.02 -2.49
C LEU A 26 0.94 5.38 -2.32
N ARG A 27 0.25 6.29 -1.64
CA ARG A 27 0.83 7.52 -1.07
C ARG A 27 0.29 7.76 0.33
N SER A 28 1.14 8.23 1.22
CA SER A 28 0.82 8.55 2.61
C SER A 28 1.36 9.92 3.00
N ARG A 29 0.62 10.58 3.89
CA ARG A 29 1.10 11.65 4.77
C ARG A 29 0.73 11.28 6.20
N GLY A 30 1.70 11.26 7.11
CA GLY A 30 1.45 10.96 8.53
C GLY A 30 1.16 9.49 8.82
N VAL A 31 1.56 8.56 7.94
CA VAL A 31 1.54 7.11 8.22
C VAL A 31 2.83 6.49 7.68
N MET A 32 3.58 5.81 8.54
CA MET A 32 4.88 5.22 8.23
C MET A 32 4.73 3.79 7.70
N MET A 33 4.39 3.67 6.42
CA MET A 33 4.01 2.38 5.81
C MET A 33 5.20 1.46 5.48
N ASN A 34 6.45 1.94 5.46
CA ASN A 34 7.64 1.14 5.11
C ASN A 34 7.39 0.15 3.94
N ILE A 35 7.08 0.68 2.76
CA ILE A 35 6.62 -0.13 1.61
C ILE A 35 7.57 -1.29 1.26
N PRO A 36 8.90 -1.13 1.26
CA PRO A 36 9.80 -2.26 1.01
C PRO A 36 9.61 -3.42 2.00
N GLN A 37 9.27 -3.14 3.26
CA GLN A 37 8.96 -4.18 4.24
C GLN A 37 7.62 -4.85 3.92
N MET A 38 6.55 -4.07 3.70
CA MET A 38 5.23 -4.62 3.35
C MET A 38 5.30 -5.51 2.10
N VAL A 39 6.06 -5.13 1.06
CA VAL A 39 6.26 -5.95 -0.13
C VAL A 39 6.93 -7.29 0.20
N ARG A 40 7.95 -7.29 1.07
CA ARG A 40 8.62 -8.53 1.49
C ARG A 40 7.68 -9.44 2.26
N GLU A 41 6.90 -8.90 3.19
CA GLU A 41 5.94 -9.66 3.98
C GLU A 41 4.84 -10.26 3.11
N LEU A 42 4.21 -9.45 2.25
CA LEU A 42 3.19 -9.92 1.31
C LEU A 42 3.71 -11.02 0.38
N ARG A 43 4.97 -10.92 -0.05
CA ARG A 43 5.61 -11.96 -0.88
C ARG A 43 5.79 -13.28 -0.15
N VAL A 44 6.04 -13.25 1.17
CA VAL A 44 6.21 -14.45 2.00
C VAL A 44 4.85 -15.04 2.36
N GLU A 45 3.89 -14.19 2.73
CA GLU A 45 2.57 -14.60 3.21
C GLU A 45 1.67 -15.13 2.07
N ILE A 46 1.76 -14.54 0.88
CA ILE A 46 0.87 -14.84 -0.25
C ILE A 46 1.63 -15.65 -1.29
N VAL A 47 1.72 -16.96 -1.05
CA VAL A 47 2.35 -17.93 -1.97
C VAL A 47 1.59 -17.93 -3.30
N GLY A 48 2.32 -17.79 -4.42
CA GLY A 48 1.72 -17.66 -5.75
C GLY A 48 1.17 -16.26 -6.07
N GLY A 49 1.24 -15.31 -5.12
CA GLY A 49 0.79 -13.92 -5.27
C GLY A 49 1.53 -13.11 -6.33
N GLY A 50 2.71 -13.55 -6.77
CA GLY A 50 3.57 -12.81 -7.70
C GLY A 50 3.95 -11.42 -7.21
N VAL A 51 3.95 -11.22 -5.88
CA VAL A 51 4.13 -9.90 -5.26
C VAL A 51 5.52 -9.38 -5.56
N SER A 52 5.56 -8.20 -6.17
CA SER A 52 6.76 -7.44 -6.48
C SER A 52 6.48 -5.95 -6.37
N GLY A 53 7.50 -5.11 -6.32
CA GLY A 53 7.34 -3.67 -6.22
C GLY A 53 8.33 -3.05 -5.26
N GLY A 54 8.02 -1.84 -4.82
CA GLY A 54 8.91 -1.09 -3.95
C GLY A 54 8.47 0.36 -3.82
N GLY A 55 9.38 1.17 -3.28
CA GLY A 55 9.12 2.55 -2.93
C GLY A 55 9.98 2.97 -1.75
N HIS A 56 9.47 3.94 -1.00
CA HIS A 56 10.08 4.46 0.21
C HIS A 56 9.11 4.28 1.39
N LEU A 57 9.27 5.09 2.42
CA LEU A 57 8.47 5.01 3.65
C LEU A 57 7.01 5.45 3.46
N VAL A 58 6.74 6.33 2.49
CA VAL A 58 5.43 6.99 2.33
C VAL A 58 4.85 6.93 0.91
N VAL A 59 5.58 6.40 -0.06
CA VAL A 59 5.13 6.28 -1.44
C VAL A 59 5.69 5.01 -2.07
N GLY A 60 4.89 4.31 -2.85
CA GLY A 60 5.33 3.12 -3.55
C GLY A 60 4.27 2.51 -4.46
N SER A 61 4.64 1.39 -5.06
CA SER A 61 3.74 0.57 -5.85
C SER A 61 4.03 -0.90 -5.63
N ILE A 62 2.97 -1.70 -5.73
CA ILE A 62 3.02 -3.15 -5.59
C ILE A 62 2.31 -3.74 -6.81
N LYS A 63 2.93 -4.71 -7.46
CA LYS A 63 2.35 -5.55 -8.50
C LYS A 63 2.11 -6.94 -7.95
N PHE A 64 1.10 -7.61 -8.47
CA PHE A 64 0.70 -8.96 -8.09
C PHE A 64 0.00 -9.63 -9.27
N VAL A 65 -0.18 -10.95 -9.20
CA VAL A 65 -1.00 -11.65 -10.20
C VAL A 65 -2.46 -11.24 -10.00
N GLU A 66 -3.16 -10.90 -11.07
CA GLU A 66 -4.55 -10.38 -11.02
C GLU A 66 -5.49 -11.29 -10.21
N GLY A 67 -5.40 -12.61 -10.36
CA GLY A 67 -6.21 -13.58 -9.59
C GLY A 67 -5.97 -13.58 -8.07
N MET A 68 -4.91 -12.92 -7.61
CA MET A 68 -4.54 -12.81 -6.19
C MET A 68 -4.83 -11.41 -5.63
N ARG A 69 -5.48 -10.54 -6.42
CA ARG A 69 -5.77 -9.15 -6.07
C ARG A 69 -6.40 -9.02 -4.69
N ASP A 70 -7.51 -9.70 -4.43
CA ASP A 70 -8.26 -9.50 -3.19
C ASP A 70 -7.42 -9.89 -1.96
N ALA A 71 -6.73 -11.03 -2.02
CA ALA A 71 -5.84 -11.47 -0.94
C ALA A 71 -4.69 -10.48 -0.68
N VAL A 72 -4.09 -9.92 -1.74
CA VAL A 72 -3.01 -8.93 -1.61
C VAL A 72 -3.53 -7.61 -1.06
N LEU A 73 -4.69 -7.14 -1.52
CA LEU A 73 -5.27 -5.88 -1.06
C LEU A 73 -5.75 -5.96 0.39
N GLU A 74 -6.36 -7.07 0.79
CA GLU A 74 -6.82 -7.29 2.16
C GLU A 74 -5.64 -7.28 3.15
N SER A 75 -4.60 -8.08 2.89
CA SER A 75 -3.39 -8.10 3.74
C SER A 75 -2.67 -6.74 3.75
N LEU A 76 -2.59 -6.06 2.60
CA LEU A 76 -1.97 -4.72 2.53
C LEU A 76 -2.73 -3.69 3.35
N ILE A 77 -4.07 -3.66 3.27
CA ILE A 77 -4.90 -2.72 4.05
C ILE A 77 -4.75 -3.00 5.55
N GLN A 78 -4.74 -4.26 5.96
CA GLN A 78 -4.51 -4.63 7.36
C GLN A 78 -3.16 -4.08 7.85
N LYS A 79 -2.07 -4.35 7.12
CA LYS A 79 -0.72 -3.88 7.48
C LYS A 79 -0.63 -2.35 7.55
N ILE A 80 -1.33 -1.62 6.68
CA ILE A 80 -1.42 -0.16 6.74
C ILE A 80 -2.16 0.29 8.00
N GLY A 81 -3.23 -0.40 8.40
CA GLY A 81 -3.97 -0.11 9.62
C GLY A 81 -3.16 -0.32 10.91
N GLU A 82 -2.15 -1.17 10.86
CA GLU A 82 -1.22 -1.44 11.98
C GLU A 82 0.02 -0.51 11.96
N ALA A 83 0.19 0.29 10.91
CA ALA A 83 1.37 1.15 10.76
C ALA A 83 1.33 2.37 11.71
N PRO A 84 2.49 2.83 12.21
CA PRO A 84 2.56 4.02 13.05
C PRO A 84 2.10 5.30 12.33
N ILE A 85 1.40 6.17 13.08
CA ILE A 85 0.92 7.50 12.66
C ILE A 85 1.92 8.57 13.12
#